data_AF-A0A5K1A362-F1
#
_entry.id   AF-A0A5K1A362-F1
#
_cell.length_a   1.000
_cell.length_b   1.000
_cell.length_c   1.000
_cell.angle_alpha   90.00
_cell.angle_beta   90.00
_cell.angle_gamma   90.00
#
_symmetry.space_group_name_H-M   'P 1'
#
loop_
_entity.id
_entity.type
_entity.pdbx_description
1 polymer ?
#
loop_
_entity_poly.entity_id
_entity_poly.type
_entity_poly.pdbx_seq_one_letter_code
_entity_poly.pdbx_strand_id
1 'polypeptide(L)' 'VKNETYALWTWHRNQDFYDAKGDQVYIVRQPSKCPIKPNVRRHDSNHLISIHDLENFLLDV' A
#
# COMPACT_ATOMS: atom_id res chain seq x y z
N VAL A 1 11.32 4.61 -2.20
CA VAL A 1 10.53 5.79 -1.77
C VAL A 1 11.39 7.03 -1.90
N LYS A 2 10.88 8.16 -2.41
CA LYS A 2 11.69 9.37 -2.65
C LYS A 2 11.66 10.32 -1.45
N ASN A 3 10.49 10.51 -0.83
CA ASN A 3 10.32 11.30 0.39
C ASN A 3 8.96 10.97 1.04
N GLU A 4 8.52 11.79 2.01
CA GLU A 4 7.26 11.59 2.73
C GLU A 4 6.03 11.58 1.81
N THR A 5 5.97 12.38 0.74
CA THR A 5 4.77 12.43 -0.12
C THR A 5 4.92 11.68 -1.42
N TYR A 6 6.14 11.40 -1.87
CA TYR A 6 6.42 10.85 -3.20
C TYR A 6 7.10 9.48 -3.13
N ALA A 7 6.52 8.53 -3.86
CA ALA A 7 7.14 7.25 -4.15
C ALA A 7 7.13 7.00 -5.66
N LEU A 8 8.20 6.38 -6.16
CA LEU A 8 8.26 5.86 -7.52
C LEU A 8 8.05 4.36 -7.43
N TRP A 9 6.96 3.87 -8.03
CA TRP A 9 6.72 2.45 -8.24
C TRP A 9 7.16 2.09 -9.66
N THR A 10 7.86 0.98 -9.80
CA THR A 10 8.32 0.47 -11.09
C THR A 10 8.08 -1.01 -11.13
N TRP A 11 7.41 -1.48 -12.16
CA TRP A 11 7.18 -2.89 -12.41
C TRP A 11 8.09 -3.36 -13.54
N HIS A 12 8.74 -4.50 -13.34
CA HIS A 12 9.69 -5.10 -14.28
C HIS A 12 9.15 -6.47 -14.69
N ARG A 13 9.09 -6.75 -16.00
CA ARG A 13 8.68 -8.06 -16.50
C ARG A 13 9.89 -8.97 -16.62
N ASN A 14 9.71 -10.26 -16.34
CA ASN A 14 10.81 -11.22 -16.36
C ASN A 14 11.41 -11.43 -17.76
N GLN A 15 10.62 -11.23 -18.81
CA GLN A 15 11.06 -11.37 -20.20
C GLN A 15 11.77 -10.13 -20.75
N ASP A 16 11.75 -9.01 -20.03
CA ASP A 16 12.41 -7.81 -20.50
C ASP A 16 13.91 -7.87 -20.16
N PHE A 17 14.74 -7.26 -21.00
CA PHE A 17 16.17 -7.10 -20.71
C PHE A 17 16.39 -6.29 -19.44
N TYR A 18 17.55 -6.47 -18.81
CA TYR A 18 17.94 -5.71 -17.62
C TYR A 18 17.76 -4.19 -17.86
N ASP A 19 17.19 -3.51 -16.86
CA ASP A 19 16.82 -2.09 -16.84
C ASP A 19 15.59 -1.66 -17.66
N ALA A 20 14.95 -2.57 -18.41
CA ALA A 20 13.67 -2.27 -19.03
C ALA A 20 12.57 -2.22 -17.95
N LYS A 21 11.78 -1.15 -17.98
CA LYS A 21 10.65 -0.92 -17.07
C LYS A 21 9.38 -1.29 -17.82
N GLY A 22 8.62 -2.25 -17.31
CA GLY A 22 7.33 -2.61 -17.88
C GLY A 22 6.29 -1.52 -17.62
N ASP A 23 6.24 -1.03 -16.38
CA ASP A 23 5.44 0.13 -15.99
C ASP A 23 6.19 0.98 -14.95
N GLN A 24 5.87 2.26 -14.89
CA GLN A 24 6.45 3.21 -13.94
C GLN A 24 5.45 4.31 -13.60
N VAL A 25 5.10 4.42 -12.31
CA VAL A 25 4.15 5.41 -11.81
C VAL A 25 4.68 6.15 -10.59
N TYR A 26 4.41 7.45 -10.54
CA TYR A 26 4.64 8.28 -9.36
C TYR A 26 3.41 8.28 -8.46
N ILE A 27 3.57 7.71 -7.27
CA ILE A 27 2.54 7.71 -6.23
C ILE A 27 2.76 8.94 -5.35
N VAL A 28 1.74 9.81 -5.30
CA VAL A 28 1.75 11.05 -4.52
C VAL A 28 0.69 10.99 -3.42
N ARG A 29 1.12 11.04 -2.17
CA ARG A 29 0.23 11.14 -1.01
C ARG A 29 -0.19 12.61 -0.82
N GLN A 30 -1.47 12.85 -0.57
CA GLN A 30 -2.01 14.17 -0.28
C GLN A 30 -2.54 14.22 1.16
N PRO A 31 -1.68 14.29 2.19
CA PRO A 31 -2.09 14.19 3.60
C PRO A 31 -3.02 15.33 4.06
N SER A 32 -2.97 16.50 3.42
CA SER A 32 -3.89 17.60 3.70
C SER A 32 -5.31 17.35 3.19
N LYS A 33 -5.46 16.60 2.11
CA LYS A 33 -6.77 16.25 1.51
C LYS A 33 -7.30 14.93 2.05
N CYS A 34 -6.41 13.97 2.25
CA CYS A 34 -6.68 12.63 2.74
C CYS A 34 -5.78 12.35 3.95
N PRO A 35 -6.08 12.93 5.13
CA PRO A 35 -5.29 12.68 6.33
C PRO A 35 -5.41 11.22 6.73
N ILE A 36 -4.29 10.63 7.13
CA ILE A 36 -4.26 9.28 7.69
C ILE A 36 -5.00 9.38 9.03
N LYS A 37 -6.25 8.93 9.08
CA LYS A 37 -6.94 8.78 10.36
C LYS A 37 -6.14 7.74 11.14
N PRO A 38 -5.72 8.03 12.39
CA PRO A 38 -5.26 6.95 13.24
C PRO A 38 -6.38 5.92 13.27
N ASN A 39 -6.08 4.68 12.92
CA ASN A 39 -6.97 3.57 13.24
C ASN A 39 -7.08 3.58 14.76
N VAL A 40 -8.09 4.28 15.28
CA VAL A 40 -8.57 4.04 16.62
C VAL A 40 -9.09 2.63 16.52
N ARG A 41 -8.22 1.66 16.83
CA ARG A 41 -8.66 0.34 17.24
C ARG A 41 -9.56 0.65 18.43
N ARG A 42 -10.86 0.76 18.19
CA ARG A 42 -11.82 0.55 19.27
C ARG A 42 -11.52 -0.87 19.68
N HIS A 43 -10.79 -1.01 20.79
CA HIS A 43 -10.82 -2.23 21.56
C HIS A 43 -12.25 -2.31 22.11
N ASP A 44 -13.21 -2.59 21.23
CA ASP A 44 -14.44 -3.22 21.65
C ASP A 44 -13.98 -4.62 22.05
N SER A 45 -13.88 -4.86 23.35
CA SER A 45 -13.31 -6.06 23.97
C SER A 45 -13.98 -7.38 23.59
N ASN A 46 -14.86 -7.40 22.57
CA ASN A 46 -15.57 -8.56 22.07
C ASN A 46 -15.46 -8.78 20.55
N HIS A 47 -14.65 -8.02 19.81
CA HIS A 47 -14.37 -8.35 18.40
C HIS A 47 -12.98 -8.98 18.27
N LEU A 48 -12.93 -10.32 18.41
CA LEU A 48 -11.79 -11.08 17.91
C LEU A 48 -11.66 -10.75 16.42
N ILE A 49 -10.58 -10.07 16.03
CA ILE A 49 -10.18 -9.94 14.63
C ILE A 49 -10.05 -11.37 14.12
N SER A 50 -10.93 -11.78 13.21
CA SER A 50 -10.89 -13.13 12.65
C SER A 50 -9.62 -13.23 11.82
N ILE A 51 -8.95 -14.38 11.82
CA ILE A 51 -7.80 -14.61 10.92
C ILE A 51 -8.21 -14.39 9.45
N HIS A 52 -9.50 -14.55 9.13
CA HIS A 52 -10.07 -14.22 7.82
C HIS A 52 -9.97 -12.73 7.44
N ASP A 53 -9.89 -11.81 8.41
CA ASP A 53 -9.74 -10.38 8.13
C ASP A 53 -8.30 -10.02 7.73
N LEU A 54 -7.32 -10.84 8.12
CA LEU A 54 -5.92 -10.66 7.71
C LEU A 54 -5.65 -11.25 6.32
N GLU A 55 -6.36 -12.30 5.93
CA GLU A 55 -6.24 -12.90 4.59
C GLU A 55 -6.74 -11.94 3.51
N ASN A 56 -7.81 -11.18 3.77
CA ASN A 56 -8.30 -10.16 2.83
C ASN A 56 -7.32 -8.99 2.65
N PHE A 57 -6.49 -8.68 3.65
CA PHE A 57 -5.50 -7.60 3.50
C PHE A 57 -4.26 -8.03 2.70
N LEU A 58 -3.99 -9.34 2.62
CA LEU A 58 -2.84 -9.89 1.90
C LEU A 58 -3.16 -10.31 0.46
N LEU A 59 -4.45 -10.39 0.08
CA LEU A 59 -4.89 -10.80 -1.26
C LEU A 59 -5.25 -9.61 -2.19
N ASP A 60 -5.22 -8.38 -1.69
CA ASP A 60 -5.40 -7.16 -2.49
C ASP A 60 -4.07 -6.63 -3.10
N VAL A 61 -3.02 -7.48 -3.18
CA VAL A 61 -1.75 -7.22 -3.88
C VAL A 61 -1.50 -8.25 -4.98
#